data_AF-A0A971SS90-F1
#
_entry.id   AF-A0A971SS90-F1
#
_cell.length_a   1.000
_cell.length_b   1.000
_cell.length_c   1.000
_cell.angle_alpha   90.00
_cell.angle_beta   90.00
_cell.angle_gamma   90.00
#
_symmetry.space_group_name_H-M   'P 1'
#
loop_
_entity.id
_entity.type
_entity.pdbx_description
1 polymer ?
#
loop_
_entity_poly.entity_id
_entity_poly.type
_entity_poly.pdbx_seq_one_letter_code
_entity_poly.pdbx_strand_id
1 'polypeptide(L)'
;MDTQNISGSNEGAVVDPAKRSMLLAALYVAQEQTGYLTGDAVHQVAKRLGLTDSEVYSTASFYTLFRTKPVGRHVIQVCEGLSCYLNDGAERVVEYVGAKLGIRPGETTSDGMFTLETVQCLASCGTAPAMRVNDRLYEDLSPASIDDILERLMGEV
;
A
#
# COMPACT_ATOMS: atom_id res chain seq x y z
N MET A 1 29.80 -30.24 21.55
CA MET A 1 30.22 -31.34 20.68
C MET A 1 29.54 -31.24 19.33
N ASP A 2 29.98 -30.45 18.36
CA ASP A 2 30.76 -29.22 18.27
C ASP A 2 30.72 -28.92 16.78
N THR A 3 30.03 -27.86 16.37
CA THR A 3 30.15 -27.30 15.01
C THR A 3 30.64 -25.87 15.13
N GLN A 4 31.76 -25.71 15.83
CA GLN A 4 32.66 -24.62 15.52
C GLN A 4 33.37 -24.97 14.22
N ASN A 5 33.22 -24.11 13.21
CA ASN A 5 34.21 -23.72 12.19
C ASN A 5 33.60 -23.65 10.77
N ILE A 6 32.98 -22.51 10.44
CA ILE A 6 32.88 -22.01 9.06
C ILE A 6 33.31 -20.54 9.09
N SER A 7 34.63 -20.32 9.16
CA SER A 7 35.25 -19.06 8.80
C SER A 7 35.49 -19.04 7.29
N GLY A 8 34.76 -18.19 6.57
CA GLY A 8 35.19 -17.70 5.25
C GLY A 8 34.49 -18.28 4.02
N SER A 9 33.27 -17.84 3.74
CA SER A 9 32.79 -17.39 2.41
C SER A 9 31.30 -17.05 2.53
N ASN A 10 30.92 -15.86 2.08
CA ASN A 10 29.57 -15.33 2.20
C ASN A 10 28.69 -15.85 1.05
N GLU A 11 28.67 -17.17 0.86
CA GLU A 11 27.89 -17.88 -0.17
C GLU A 11 27.07 -18.97 0.52
N GLY A 12 25.78 -18.69 0.76
CA GLY A 12 24.83 -19.69 1.23
C GLY A 12 24.47 -19.64 2.72
N ALA A 13 24.54 -18.47 3.37
CA ALA A 13 23.92 -18.30 4.68
C ALA A 13 22.41 -18.55 4.56
N VAL A 14 21.94 -19.73 5.01
CA VAL A 14 20.52 -20.02 5.13
C VAL A 14 19.94 -19.02 6.11
N VAL A 15 19.21 -18.03 5.58
CA VAL A 15 18.54 -17.03 6.39
C VAL A 15 17.60 -17.75 7.34
N ASP A 16 17.70 -17.41 8.62
CA ASP A 16 16.80 -17.90 9.66
C ASP A 16 15.34 -17.75 9.19
N PRO A 17 14.59 -18.86 9.02
CA PRO A 17 13.22 -18.83 8.54
C PRO A 17 12.35 -17.87 9.34
N ALA A 18 12.58 -17.74 10.65
CA ALA A 18 11.84 -16.82 11.50
C ALA A 18 12.07 -15.36 11.10
N LYS A 19 13.31 -14.98 10.77
CA LYS A 19 13.64 -13.62 10.30
C LYS A 19 13.05 -13.34 8.94
N ARG A 20 13.10 -14.31 8.02
CA ARG A 20 12.52 -14.15 6.68
C ARG A 20 11.00 -13.98 6.73
N SER A 21 10.31 -14.69 7.63
CA SER A 21 8.87 -14.55 7.85
C SER A 21 8.45 -13.18 8.36
N MET A 22 9.35 -12.42 9.00
CA MET A 22 9.06 -11.07 9.50
C MET A 22 9.15 -9.96 8.44
N LEU A 23 9.62 -10.27 7.23
CA LEU A 23 9.93 -9.27 6.20
C LEU A 23 8.74 -8.38 5.84
N LEU A 24 7.56 -8.96 5.62
CA LEU A 24 6.36 -8.18 5.26
C LEU A 24 5.93 -7.23 6.37
N ALA A 25 5.94 -7.72 7.62
CA ALA A 25 5.59 -6.89 8.78
C ALA A 25 6.62 -5.77 9.00
N ALA A 26 7.91 -6.06 8.84
CA ALA A 26 8.96 -5.07 8.95
C ALA A 26 8.84 -3.98 7.88
N LEU A 27 8.52 -4.35 6.64
CA LEU A 27 8.26 -3.40 5.56
C LEU A 27 7.00 -2.56 5.81
N TYR A 28 5.94 -3.17 6.35
CA TYR A 28 4.71 -2.44 6.68
C TYR A 28 4.97 -1.35 7.73
N VAL A 29 5.63 -1.72 8.83
CA VAL A 29 6.01 -0.76 9.89
C VAL A 29 6.96 0.32 9.37
N ALA A 30 7.91 -0.03 8.50
CA ALA A 30 8.81 0.95 7.89
C ALA A 30 8.04 1.94 6.99
N GLN A 31 7.05 1.46 6.24
CA GLN A 31 6.19 2.30 5.41
C GLN A 31 5.30 3.24 6.22
N GLU A 32 4.76 2.81 7.36
CA GLU A 32 3.89 3.66 8.21
C GLU A 32 4.59 4.93 8.69
N GLN A 33 5.92 4.92 8.83
CA GLN A 33 6.69 6.07 9.31
C GLN A 33 6.80 7.20 8.27
N THR A 34 6.82 6.85 6.98
CA THR A 34 7.09 7.80 5.88
C THR A 34 6.01 7.81 4.80
N GLY A 35 4.98 6.97 4.90
CA GLY A 35 3.91 6.77 3.90
C GLY A 35 4.30 5.86 2.72
N TYR A 36 5.58 5.77 2.41
CA TYR A 36 6.17 4.93 1.36
C TYR A 36 7.56 4.44 1.78
N LEU A 37 8.05 3.39 1.14
CA LEU A 37 9.36 2.82 1.38
C LEU A 37 10.47 3.62 0.68
N THR A 38 11.33 4.25 1.47
CA THR A 38 12.56 4.88 0.99
C THR A 38 13.69 3.85 0.82
N GLY A 39 14.73 4.19 0.05
CA GLY A 39 15.92 3.34 -0.05
C GLY A 39 16.59 3.09 1.31
N ASP A 40 16.61 4.09 2.20
CA ASP A 40 17.10 3.92 3.56
C ASP A 40 16.22 2.97 4.37
N ALA A 41 14.89 3.09 4.28
CA ALA A 41 13.96 2.16 4.96
C ALA A 41 14.20 0.69 4.52
N VAL A 42 14.37 0.45 3.22
CA VAL A 42 14.70 -0.86 2.66
C VAL A 42 16.03 -1.37 3.22
N HIS A 43 17.06 -0.52 3.23
CA HIS A 43 18.38 -0.86 3.75
C HIS A 43 18.35 -1.20 5.26
N GLN A 44 17.61 -0.42 6.05
CA GLN A 44 17.47 -0.67 7.49
C GLN A 44 16.75 -1.99 7.77
N VAL A 45 15.70 -2.32 7.00
CA VAL A 45 15.00 -3.60 7.11
C VAL A 45 15.93 -4.76 6.74
N ALA A 46 16.67 -4.64 5.63
CA ALA A 46 17.64 -5.64 5.19
C ALA A 46 18.70 -5.92 6.27
N LYS A 47 19.30 -4.87 6.82
CA LYS A 47 20.29 -4.96 7.89
C LYS A 47 19.74 -5.63 9.15
N ARG A 48 18.52 -5.29 9.58
CA ARG A 48 17.89 -5.85 10.79
C ARG A 48 17.55 -7.34 10.63
N LEU A 49 17.13 -7.75 9.45
CA LEU A 49 16.73 -9.14 9.18
C LEU A 49 17.89 -10.01 8.69
N GLY A 50 19.05 -9.43 8.39
CA GLY A 50 20.19 -10.15 7.82
C GLY A 50 19.94 -10.59 6.37
N LEU A 51 19.19 -9.79 5.63
CA LEU A 51 18.87 -9.98 4.21
C LEU A 51 19.68 -9.03 3.34
N THR A 52 19.74 -9.30 2.04
CA THR A 52 20.27 -8.32 1.08
C THR A 52 19.22 -7.28 0.72
N ASP A 53 19.66 -6.06 0.39
CA ASP A 53 18.77 -4.98 -0.07
C ASP A 53 17.94 -5.43 -1.29
N SER A 54 18.52 -6.23 -2.19
CA SER A 54 17.85 -6.79 -3.36
C SER A 54 16.72 -7.75 -3.00
N GLU A 55 16.87 -8.60 -1.99
CA GLU A 55 15.80 -9.50 -1.52
C GLU A 55 14.63 -8.73 -0.92
N VAL A 56 14.95 -7.70 -0.13
CA VAL A 56 13.95 -6.82 0.49
C VAL A 56 13.22 -6.01 -0.57
N TYR A 57 13.95 -5.39 -1.51
CA TYR A 57 13.38 -4.61 -2.59
C TYR A 57 12.55 -5.46 -3.55
N SER A 58 13.01 -6.68 -3.87
CA SER A 58 12.23 -7.63 -4.69
C SER A 58 10.88 -7.91 -4.05
N THR A 59 10.85 -8.19 -2.74
CA THR A 59 9.61 -8.39 -1.99
C THR A 59 8.74 -7.13 -1.99
N ALA A 60 9.31 -5.96 -1.71
CA ALA A 60 8.60 -4.69 -1.70
C ALA A 60 7.97 -4.36 -3.07
N SER A 61 8.67 -4.64 -4.17
CA SER A 61 8.19 -4.41 -5.53
C SER A 61 7.14 -5.41 -6.00
N PHE A 62 7.10 -6.61 -5.40
CA PHE A 62 6.17 -7.66 -5.75
C PHE A 62 4.77 -7.44 -5.17
N TYR A 63 4.68 -6.96 -3.92
CA TYR A 63 3.40 -6.71 -3.27
C TYR A 63 2.91 -5.28 -3.53
N THR A 64 1.75 -5.14 -4.17
CA THR A 64 1.06 -3.84 -4.39
C THR A 64 0.66 -3.12 -3.10
N LEU A 65 0.74 -3.81 -1.95
CA LEU A 65 0.59 -3.23 -0.61
C LEU A 65 1.66 -2.18 -0.30
N PHE A 66 2.88 -2.39 -0.82
CA PHE A 66 4.01 -1.52 -0.55
C PHE A 66 4.18 -0.49 -1.64
N ARG A 67 4.44 0.75 -1.21
CA ARG A 67 4.59 1.92 -2.04
C ARG A 67 6.06 2.24 -2.11
N THR A 68 6.64 2.14 -3.30
CA THR A 68 8.07 2.45 -3.54
C THR A 68 8.27 3.86 -4.09
N LYS A 69 7.18 4.62 -4.25
CA LYS A 69 7.16 6.00 -4.71
C LYS A 69 6.43 6.86 -3.67
N PRO A 70 6.77 8.16 -3.58
CA PRO A 70 6.01 9.09 -2.74
C PRO A 70 4.54 9.07 -3.09
N VAL A 71 3.70 9.04 -2.06
CA VAL A 71 2.24 9.15 -2.15
C VAL A 71 1.78 10.24 -1.19
N GLY A 72 0.53 10.68 -1.36
CA GLY A 72 -0.12 11.59 -0.44
C GLY A 72 -0.49 10.93 0.88
N ARG A 73 -0.88 11.75 1.85
CA ARG A 73 -1.28 11.32 3.20
C ARG A 73 -2.43 10.30 3.19
N HIS A 74 -3.38 10.47 2.28
CA HIS A 74 -4.54 9.62 2.11
C HIS A 74 -4.51 8.96 0.74
N VAL A 75 -4.25 7.66 0.71
CA VAL A 75 -4.28 6.87 -0.53
C VAL A 75 -5.67 6.27 -0.70
N ILE A 76 -6.41 6.81 -1.66
CA ILE A 76 -7.75 6.37 -2.04
C ILE A 76 -7.62 5.28 -3.08
N GLN A 77 -8.15 4.11 -2.78
CA GLN A 77 -8.06 2.90 -3.60
C GLN A 77 -9.48 2.44 -3.96
N VAL A 78 -9.89 2.68 -5.20
CA VAL A 78 -11.23 2.34 -5.68
C VAL A 78 -11.23 0.93 -6.25
N CYS A 79 -12.21 0.10 -5.85
CA CYS A 79 -12.35 -1.27 -6.33
C CYS A 79 -12.91 -1.31 -7.76
N GLU A 80 -12.14 -1.87 -8.69
CA GLU A 80 -12.56 -2.16 -10.08
C GLU A 80 -12.91 -3.64 -10.28
N GLY A 81 -13.09 -4.40 -9.18
CA GLY A 81 -13.57 -5.77 -9.25
C GLY A 81 -14.95 -5.89 -9.91
N LEU A 82 -15.24 -7.04 -10.51
CA LEU A 82 -16.44 -7.27 -11.32
C LEU A 82 -17.75 -6.81 -10.66
N SER A 83 -17.94 -7.04 -9.36
CA SER A 83 -19.17 -6.62 -8.68
C SER A 83 -19.30 -5.10 -8.55
N CYS A 84 -18.20 -4.38 -8.31
CA CYS A 84 -18.19 -2.91 -8.30
C CYS A 84 -18.36 -2.34 -9.71
N TYR A 85 -17.81 -3.03 -10.73
CA TYR A 85 -18.02 -2.68 -12.13
C TYR A 85 -19.49 -2.83 -12.55
N LEU A 86 -20.11 -3.99 -12.29
CA LEU A 86 -21.49 -4.27 -12.70
C LEU A 86 -22.53 -3.44 -11.95
N ASN A 87 -22.23 -2.98 -10.73
CA ASN A 87 -23.12 -2.09 -9.98
C ASN A 87 -23.01 -0.61 -10.41
N ASP A 88 -22.49 -0.35 -11.62
CA ASP A 88 -22.24 1.00 -12.16
C ASP A 88 -21.46 1.89 -11.19
N GLY A 89 -20.51 1.27 -10.50
CA GLY A 89 -19.89 1.82 -9.30
C GLY A 89 -18.42 2.14 -9.49
N ALA A 90 -17.64 1.25 -10.10
CA ALA A 90 -16.19 1.41 -10.22
C ALA A 90 -15.80 2.66 -11.03
N GLU A 91 -16.20 2.74 -12.29
CA GLU A 91 -15.86 3.88 -13.18
C GLU A 91 -16.43 5.20 -12.62
N ARG A 92 -17.70 5.19 -12.23
CA ARG A 92 -18.39 6.35 -11.65
C ARG A 92 -17.68 6.88 -10.40
N VAL A 93 -17.25 6.01 -9.48
CA VAL A 93 -16.55 6.44 -8.26
C VAL A 93 -15.17 7.01 -8.60
N VAL A 94 -14.41 6.37 -9.50
CA VAL A 94 -13.11 6.86 -9.94
C VAL A 94 -13.23 8.24 -10.57
N GLU A 95 -14.16 8.42 -11.51
CA GLU A 95 -14.40 9.70 -12.17
C GLU A 95 -14.84 10.78 -11.20
N TYR A 96 -15.74 10.46 -10.28
CA TYR A 96 -16.25 11.41 -9.29
C TYR A 96 -15.15 11.89 -8.33
N VAL A 97 -14.37 10.96 -7.77
CA VAL A 97 -13.25 11.29 -6.88
C VAL A 97 -12.18 12.09 -7.65
N GLY A 98 -11.84 11.64 -8.86
CA GLY A 98 -10.87 12.33 -9.71
C GLY A 98 -11.29 13.76 -10.07
N ALA A 99 -12.57 13.98 -10.38
CA ALA A 99 -13.11 15.30 -10.66
C ALA A 99 -13.10 16.22 -9.43
N LYS A 100 -13.39 15.69 -8.23
CA LYS A 100 -13.38 16.45 -6.97
C LYS A 100 -11.97 16.87 -6.56
N LEU A 101 -10.99 15.99 -6.73
CA LEU A 101 -9.61 16.23 -6.33
C LEU A 101 -8.73 16.81 -7.46
N GLY A 102 -9.23 16.82 -8.69
CA GLY A 102 -8.49 17.31 -9.86
C GLY A 102 -7.33 16.40 -10.29
N ILE A 103 -7.40 15.10 -10.00
CA ILE A 103 -6.35 14.11 -10.27
C ILE A 103 -6.90 12.87 -10.98
N ARG A 104 -6.03 12.10 -11.63
CA ARG A 104 -6.35 10.81 -12.26
C ARG A 104 -5.81 9.64 -11.43
N PRO A 105 -6.26 8.40 -11.69
CA PRO A 105 -5.63 7.22 -11.13
C PRO A 105 -4.11 7.19 -11.38
N GLY A 106 -3.35 6.97 -10.31
CA GLY A 106 -1.89 7.01 -10.27
C GLY A 106 -1.29 8.38 -9.93
N GLU A 107 -2.11 9.43 -9.80
CA GLU A 107 -1.65 10.79 -9.49
C GLU A 107 -1.89 11.15 -8.02
N THR A 108 -1.16 12.17 -7.57
CA THR A 108 -1.26 12.74 -6.22
C THR A 108 -1.56 14.23 -6.34
N THR A 109 -2.41 14.75 -5.46
CA THR A 109 -2.74 16.18 -5.41
C THR A 109 -1.50 17.03 -5.13
N SER A 110 -1.49 18.27 -5.61
CA SER A 110 -0.32 19.17 -5.50
C SER A 110 0.04 19.56 -4.07
N ASP A 111 -0.92 19.48 -3.15
CA ASP A 111 -0.74 19.67 -1.70
C ASP A 111 -0.21 18.42 -0.98
N GLY A 112 -0.08 17.29 -1.68
CA GLY A 112 0.37 16.02 -1.12
C GLY A 112 -0.64 15.35 -0.19
N MET A 113 -1.91 15.77 -0.19
CA MET A 113 -2.92 15.20 0.71
C MET A 113 -3.50 13.89 0.20
N PHE A 114 -3.78 13.76 -1.10
CA PHE A 114 -4.49 12.61 -1.65
C PHE A 114 -3.76 11.98 -2.83
N THR A 115 -3.72 10.65 -2.85
CA THR A 115 -3.36 9.85 -4.03
C THR A 115 -4.56 9.03 -4.45
N LEU A 116 -4.90 9.04 -5.74
CA LEU A 116 -5.97 8.20 -6.29
C LEU A 116 -5.35 6.98 -6.97
N GLU A 117 -5.79 5.79 -6.61
CA GLU A 117 -5.39 4.52 -7.21
C GLU A 117 -6.64 3.69 -7.52
N THR A 118 -6.55 2.87 -8.56
CA THR A 118 -7.51 1.79 -8.78
C THR A 118 -6.90 0.47 -8.35
N VAL A 119 -7.72 -0.35 -7.70
CA VAL A 119 -7.32 -1.66 -7.21
C VAL A 119 -8.32 -2.69 -7.66
N GLN A 120 -7.93 -3.96 -7.56
CA GLN A 120 -8.83 -5.08 -7.83
C GLN A 120 -9.79 -5.27 -6.65
N CYS A 121 -10.27 -6.49 -6.45
CA CYS A 121 -11.28 -6.80 -5.44
C CYS A 121 -10.85 -6.41 -4.01
N LEU A 122 -11.69 -5.62 -3.33
CA LEU A 122 -11.59 -5.30 -1.90
C LEU A 122 -12.42 -6.23 -1.00
N ALA A 123 -12.92 -7.34 -1.53
CA ALA A 123 -13.73 -8.34 -0.83
C ALA A 123 -15.04 -7.82 -0.19
N SER A 124 -15.58 -6.71 -0.71
CA SER A 124 -16.82 -6.07 -0.25
C SER A 124 -17.92 -6.14 -1.33
N CYS A 125 -18.04 -7.30 -1.98
CA CYS A 125 -18.93 -7.43 -3.14
C CYS A 125 -20.43 -7.28 -2.79
N GLY A 126 -20.83 -7.61 -1.55
CA GLY A 126 -22.22 -7.50 -1.09
C GLY A 126 -22.70 -6.06 -0.86
N THR A 127 -21.77 -5.11 -0.77
CA THR A 127 -21.99 -3.70 -0.47
C THR A 127 -21.26 -2.81 -1.49
N ALA A 128 -21.06 -3.34 -2.70
CA ALA A 128 -20.49 -2.59 -3.80
C ALA A 128 -21.37 -1.36 -4.13
N PRO A 129 -20.79 -0.21 -4.56
CA PRO A 129 -19.38 0.02 -4.76
C PRO A 129 -18.61 0.30 -3.47
N ALA A 130 -17.34 -0.12 -3.46
CA ALA A 130 -16.45 0.01 -2.30
C ALA A 130 -15.14 0.70 -2.68
N MET A 131 -14.58 1.45 -1.73
CA MET A 131 -13.25 2.03 -1.80
C MET A 131 -12.55 1.89 -0.46
N ARG A 132 -11.23 1.88 -0.47
CA ARG A 132 -10.41 1.90 0.73
C ARG A 132 -9.61 3.20 0.76
N VAL A 133 -9.55 3.86 1.91
CA VAL A 133 -8.60 4.95 2.13
C VAL A 133 -7.61 4.51 3.20
N ASN A 134 -6.34 4.40 2.84
CA ASN A 134 -5.31 3.77 3.67
C ASN A 134 -5.76 2.36 4.14
N ASP A 135 -6.04 2.17 5.43
CA ASP A 135 -6.50 0.89 5.98
C ASP A 135 -8.01 0.84 6.24
N ARG A 136 -8.74 1.93 5.98
CA ARG A 136 -10.18 2.03 6.24
C ARG A 136 -11.00 1.74 5.00
N LEU A 137 -11.86 0.72 5.09
CA LEU A 137 -12.83 0.37 4.05
C LEU A 137 -14.08 1.26 4.15
N TYR A 138 -14.59 1.65 2.99
CA TYR A 138 -15.84 2.38 2.80
C TYR A 138 -16.69 1.63 1.77
N GLU A 139 -17.96 1.48 2.09
CA GLU A 139 -18.89 0.59 1.40
C GLU A 139 -20.16 1.38 1.06
N ASP A 140 -20.97 0.86 0.13
CA ASP A 140 -22.22 1.47 -0.36
C ASP A 140 -22.04 2.94 -0.82
N LEU A 141 -21.04 3.16 -1.68
CA LEU A 141 -20.60 4.50 -2.06
C LEU A 141 -21.58 5.22 -2.99
N SER A 142 -22.13 6.31 -2.46
CA SER A 142 -22.86 7.35 -3.19
C SER A 142 -22.01 8.63 -3.34
N PRO A 143 -22.30 9.52 -4.31
CA PRO A 143 -21.63 10.81 -4.43
C PRO A 143 -21.64 11.63 -3.12
N ALA A 144 -22.78 11.64 -2.42
CA ALA A 144 -22.91 12.33 -1.13
C ALA A 144 -22.00 11.71 -0.06
N SER A 145 -21.98 10.38 0.06
CA SER A 145 -21.07 9.73 1.01
C SER A 145 -19.60 9.96 0.69
N ILE A 146 -19.23 10.07 -0.59
CA ILE A 146 -17.86 10.37 -1.01
C ILE A 146 -17.48 11.79 -0.59
N ASP A 147 -18.38 12.76 -0.79
CA ASP A 147 -18.16 14.14 -0.35
C ASP A 147 -17.92 14.22 1.16
N ASP A 148 -18.79 13.57 1.95
CA ASP A 148 -18.64 13.52 3.42
C ASP A 148 -17.29 12.88 3.84
N ILE A 149 -16.86 11.82 3.13
CA ILE A 149 -15.58 11.16 3.40
C ILE A 149 -14.42 12.09 3.09
N LEU A 150 -14.42 12.75 1.93
CA LEU A 150 -13.35 13.66 1.52
C LEU A 150 -13.26 14.87 2.46
N GLU A 151 -14.40 15.46 2.84
CA GLU A 151 -14.44 16.58 3.79
C GLU A 151 -13.86 16.19 5.15
N ARG A 152 -14.21 15.01 5.66
CA ARG A 152 -13.64 14.53 6.92
C ARG A 152 -12.13 14.36 6.84
N LEU A 153 -11.63 13.75 5.76
CA LEU A 153 -10.20 13.52 5.57
C LEU A 153 -9.41 14.83 5.42
N MET A 154 -9.98 15.84 4.76
CA MET A 154 -9.38 17.17 4.69
C MET A 154 -9.29 17.85 6.06
N GLY A 155 -10.19 17.54 6.99
CA GLY A 155 -10.17 18.04 8.37
C GLY A 155 -9.19 17.31 9.31
N GLU A 156 -8.71 16.12 8.93
CA GLU A 156 -7.71 15.34 9.67
C GLU A 156 -6.29 15.89 9.40
N VAL A 157 -6.03 17.15 9.81
CA VAL A 157 -4.71 17.80 9.72
C VAL A 157 -3.82 17.37 10.87
#